data_AF-A0A8S1HID5-F1
#
_entry.id   AF-A0A8S1HID5-F1
#
_cell.length_a   1.000
_cell.length_b   1.000
_cell.length_c   1.000
_cell.angle_alpha   90.00
_cell.angle_beta   90.00
_cell.angle_gamma   90.00
#
_symmetry.space_group_name_H-M   'P 1'
#
loop_
_entity.id
_entity.type
_entity.pdbx_description
1 polymer ?
#
loop_
_entity_poly.entity_id
_entity_poly.type
_entity_poly.pdbx_seq_one_letter_code
_entity_poly.pdbx_strand_id
1 'polypeptide(L)'
;MVDYKAHQYFLYSVVILMIFIGLFGNLNLIWLHFRRPVLRTKYGCLLTLLTTFQTFCLVSESVNVAFGIATITTNYQIKRDFCYNFIFLDIFCNCVQTILIAAISVDFLIAILFPIEHRNLSTTPYLCFIVALGFIYGSSIVILGFADANQDVVKLCNPPTALHPKVATLWYRVAFLAALEVANDRR
;
A
#
# COMPACT_ATOMS: atom_id res chain seq x y z
N MET A 1 -11.03 18.53 -25.80
CA MET A 1 -9.99 17.46 -25.90
C MET A 1 -8.61 17.93 -25.43
N VAL A 2 -8.23 19.21 -25.63
CA VAL A 2 -6.96 19.77 -25.14
C VAL A 2 -6.88 19.80 -23.60
N ASP A 3 -8.00 20.12 -22.92
CA ASP A 3 -8.03 20.20 -21.45
C ASP A 3 -7.78 18.87 -20.75
N TYR A 4 -8.30 17.76 -21.28
CA TYR A 4 -8.15 16.43 -20.67
C TYR A 4 -6.69 15.97 -20.61
N LYS A 5 -5.91 16.20 -21.67
CA LYS A 5 -4.48 15.85 -21.69
C LYS A 5 -3.68 16.74 -20.75
N ALA A 6 -3.99 18.03 -20.68
CA ALA A 6 -3.35 18.96 -19.74
C ALA A 6 -3.56 18.54 -18.28
N HIS A 7 -4.78 18.11 -17.92
CA HIS A 7 -5.06 17.54 -16.59
C HIS A 7 -4.23 16.28 -16.30
N GLN A 8 -4.10 15.38 -17.28
CA GLN A 8 -3.30 14.16 -17.09
C GLN A 8 -1.81 14.45 -16.87
N TYR A 9 -1.22 15.36 -17.66
CA TYR A 9 0.18 15.77 -17.46
C TYR A 9 0.42 16.43 -16.10
N PHE A 10 -0.53 17.26 -15.65
CA PHE A 10 -0.47 17.86 -14.32
C PHE A 10 -0.48 16.79 -13.22
N LEU A 11 -1.41 15.82 -13.29
CA LEU A 11 -1.49 14.71 -12.34
C LEU A 11 -0.18 13.92 -12.27
N TYR A 12 0.37 13.49 -13.41
CA TYR A 12 1.62 12.74 -13.42
C TYR A 12 2.81 13.54 -12.90
N SER A 13 2.88 14.85 -13.20
CA SER A 13 3.92 15.74 -12.66
C SER A 13 3.88 15.79 -11.13
N VAL A 14 2.68 15.92 -10.54
CA VAL A 14 2.49 15.90 -9.08
C VAL A 14 2.88 14.55 -8.48
N VAL A 15 2.49 13.44 -9.12
CA VAL A 15 2.83 12.08 -8.65
C VAL A 15 4.35 11.87 -8.67
N ILE A 16 5.04 12.28 -9.73
CA ILE A 16 6.51 12.19 -9.82
C ILE A 16 7.17 12.97 -8.67
N LEU A 17 6.70 14.19 -8.39
CA LEU A 17 7.21 14.98 -7.27
C LEU A 17 6.99 14.27 -5.93
N MET A 18 5.81 13.69 -5.71
CA MET A 18 5.50 12.90 -4.51
C MET A 18 6.35 11.63 -4.40
N ILE A 19 6.69 10.99 -5.52
CA ILE A 19 7.62 9.85 -5.55
C ILE A 19 8.98 10.27 -4.99
N PHE A 20 9.55 11.37 -5.48
CA PHE A 20 10.85 11.84 -5.00
C PHE A 20 10.84 12.20 -3.51
N ILE A 21 9.86 12.98 -3.07
CA ILE A 21 9.74 13.40 -1.66
C ILE A 21 9.48 12.19 -0.76
N GLY A 22 8.57 11.31 -1.16
CA GLY A 22 8.22 10.12 -0.40
C GLY A 22 9.38 9.13 -0.28
N LEU A 23 10.12 8.87 -1.38
CA LEU A 23 11.31 8.00 -1.34
C LEU A 23 12.38 8.59 -0.44
N PHE A 24 12.64 9.89 -0.55
CA PHE A 24 13.59 10.57 0.33
C PHE A 24 13.18 10.43 1.79
N GLY A 25 11.92 10.74 2.13
CA GLY A 25 11.42 10.63 3.51
C GLY A 25 11.50 9.21 4.06
N ASN A 26 11.02 8.22 3.30
CA ASN A 26 10.96 6.83 3.74
C ASN A 26 12.36 6.22 3.93
N LEU A 27 13.27 6.44 2.98
CA LEU A 27 14.64 5.93 3.07
C LEU A 27 15.40 6.53 4.26
N ASN A 28 15.23 7.84 4.50
CA ASN A 28 15.82 8.50 5.67
C ASN A 28 15.25 7.93 6.99
N LEU A 29 13.95 7.66 7.06
CA LEU A 29 13.33 7.07 8.25
C LEU A 29 13.84 5.66 8.53
N ILE A 30 13.92 4.82 7.48
CA ILE A 30 14.47 3.47 7.58
C ILE A 30 15.92 3.53 8.06
N TRP A 31 16.75 4.38 7.44
CA TRP A 31 18.13 4.57 7.85
C TRP A 31 18.26 5.07 9.30
N LEU A 32 17.42 6.01 9.72
CA LEU A 32 17.41 6.55 11.07
C LEU A 32 17.05 5.47 12.11
N HIS A 33 16.09 4.60 11.81
CA HIS A 33 15.72 3.48 12.68
C HIS A 33 16.90 2.53 12.93
N PHE A 34 17.65 2.19 11.88
CA PHE A 34 18.84 1.35 12.03
C PHE A 34 19.97 2.08 12.77
N ARG A 35 20.14 3.39 12.55
CA ARG A 35 21.20 4.18 13.19
C ARG A 35 20.97 4.45 14.67
N ARG A 36 19.71 4.60 15.10
CA ARG A 36 19.37 5.03 16.47
C ARG A 36 18.66 3.89 17.23
N PRO A 37 19.35 3.21 18.17
CA PRO A 37 18.74 2.12 18.93
C PRO A 37 17.56 2.57 19.79
N VAL A 38 17.52 3.86 20.17
CA VAL A 38 16.39 4.48 20.90
C VAL A 38 15.07 4.38 20.12
N LEU A 39 15.11 4.30 18.78
CA LEU A 39 13.92 4.18 17.94
C LEU A 39 13.46 2.73 17.73
N ARG A 40 14.14 1.73 18.28
CA ARG A 40 13.80 0.30 18.12
C ARG A 40 12.76 -0.16 19.13
N THR A 41 11.71 0.64 19.27
CA THR A 41 10.52 0.31 20.07
C THR A 41 9.54 -0.52 19.23
N LYS A 42 8.52 -1.13 19.88
CA LYS A 42 7.41 -1.81 19.18
C LYS A 42 6.85 -0.96 18.04
N TYR A 43 6.52 0.29 18.38
CA TYR A 43 6.03 1.28 17.43
C TYR A 43 7.05 1.58 16.32
N GLY A 44 8.32 1.76 16.67
CA GLY A 44 9.38 2.02 15.69
C GLY A 44 9.59 0.88 14.70
N CYS A 45 9.43 -0.39 15.13
CA CYS A 45 9.50 -1.54 14.24
C CYS A 45 8.31 -1.57 13.26
N LEU A 46 7.08 -1.36 13.75
CA LEU A 46 5.88 -1.27 12.88
C LEU A 46 6.01 -0.13 11.87
N LEU A 47 6.45 1.04 12.32
CA LEU A 47 6.63 2.20 11.47
C LEU A 47 7.68 1.95 10.39
N THR A 48 8.79 1.30 10.74
CA THR A 48 9.86 0.96 9.78
C THR A 48 9.40 -0.08 8.76
N LEU A 49 8.60 -1.06 9.20
CA LEU A 49 8.01 -2.04 8.30
C LEU A 49 7.02 -1.37 7.33
N LEU A 50 6.17 -0.48 7.84
CA LEU A 50 5.23 0.31 7.05
C LEU A 50 5.95 1.16 5.99
N THR A 51 7.00 1.89 6.37
CA THR A 51 7.76 2.72 5.42
C THR A 51 8.56 1.90 4.41
N THR A 52 8.98 0.68 4.78
CA THR A 52 9.61 -0.27 3.86
C THR A 52 8.63 -0.69 2.77
N PHE A 53 7.42 -1.13 3.14
CA PHE A 53 6.37 -1.46 2.16
C PHE A 53 5.95 -0.23 1.33
N GLN A 54 5.82 0.94 1.95
CA GLN A 54 5.51 2.18 1.23
C GLN A 54 6.58 2.52 0.19
N THR A 55 7.86 2.23 0.46
CA THR A 55 8.95 2.46 -0.49
C THR A 55 8.76 1.59 -1.73
N PHE A 56 8.38 0.32 -1.57
CA PHE A 56 8.06 -0.57 -2.69
C PHE A 56 6.84 -0.10 -3.49
N CYS A 57 5.76 0.33 -2.82
CA CYS A 57 4.58 0.86 -3.50
C CYS A 57 4.92 2.12 -4.31
N LEU A 58 5.71 3.03 -3.74
CA LEU A 58 6.07 4.29 -4.38
C LEU A 58 6.98 4.09 -5.60
N VAL A 59 7.87 3.10 -5.56
CA VAL A 59 8.63 2.67 -6.76
C VAL A 59 7.67 2.10 -7.81
N SER A 60 6.66 1.32 -7.41
CA SER A 60 5.69 0.73 -8.34
C SER A 60 4.78 1.78 -8.98
N GLU A 61 4.47 2.89 -8.30
CA GLU A 61 3.76 4.03 -8.90
C GLU A 61 4.52 4.66 -10.07
N SER A 62 5.86 4.55 -10.10
CA SER A 62 6.63 5.00 -11.27
C SER A 62 6.28 4.20 -12.54
N VAL A 63 5.91 2.92 -12.38
CA VAL A 63 5.46 2.05 -13.48
C VAL A 63 4.09 2.50 -13.99
N ASN A 64 3.16 2.84 -13.09
CA ASN A 64 1.86 3.40 -13.44
C ASN A 64 2.01 4.72 -14.23
N VAL A 65 2.87 5.63 -13.77
CA VAL A 65 3.18 6.88 -14.47
C VAL A 65 3.78 6.61 -15.85
N ALA A 66 4.74 5.68 -15.96
CA ALA A 66 5.38 5.33 -17.23
C ALA A 66 4.37 4.82 -18.27
N PHE A 67 3.50 3.88 -17.88
CA PHE A 67 2.43 3.38 -18.75
C PHE A 67 1.38 4.45 -19.07
N GLY A 68 1.06 5.31 -18.12
CA GLY A 68 0.15 6.44 -18.31
C GLY A 68 0.67 7.43 -19.37
N ILE A 69 1.95 7.79 -19.31
CA ILE A 69 2.61 8.65 -20.31
C ILE A 69 2.71 7.95 -21.67
N ALA A 70 3.05 6.66 -21.71
CA ALA A 70 3.10 5.89 -22.94
C ALA A 70 1.73 5.84 -23.64
N THR A 71 0.66 5.61 -22.88
CA THR A 71 -0.71 5.60 -23.41
C THR A 71 -1.07 6.95 -24.06
N ILE A 72 -0.65 8.07 -23.47
CA ILE A 72 -0.97 9.41 -23.99
C ILE A 72 -0.13 9.78 -25.22
N THR A 73 1.15 9.38 -25.24
CA THR A 73 2.11 9.79 -26.28
C THR A 73 2.05 8.88 -27.51
N THR A 74 1.88 7.56 -27.31
CA THR A 74 1.95 6.56 -28.39
C THR A 74 0.63 5.81 -28.63
N ASN A 75 -0.45 6.12 -27.90
CA ASN A 75 -1.71 5.37 -27.92
C ASN A 75 -1.55 3.88 -27.57
N TYR A 76 -0.54 3.56 -26.76
CA TYR A 76 -0.28 2.20 -26.28
C TYR A 76 -1.50 1.64 -25.54
N GLN A 77 -1.92 0.43 -25.90
CA GLN A 77 -3.03 -0.27 -25.25
C GLN A 77 -2.47 -1.23 -24.20
N ILE A 78 -2.81 -1.00 -22.94
CA ILE A 78 -2.33 -1.81 -21.82
C ILE A 78 -3.29 -2.99 -21.62
N LYS A 79 -2.79 -4.22 -21.72
CA LYS A 79 -3.57 -5.41 -21.36
C LYS A 79 -3.53 -5.65 -19.85
N ARG A 80 -4.65 -6.10 -19.27
CA ARG A 80 -4.77 -6.33 -17.82
C ARG A 80 -3.80 -7.39 -17.31
N ASP A 81 -3.69 -8.53 -17.99
CA ASP A 81 -2.72 -9.60 -17.66
C ASP A 81 -1.27 -9.08 -17.62
N PHE A 82 -0.88 -8.30 -18.61
CA PHE A 82 0.44 -7.69 -18.69
C PHE A 82 0.65 -6.70 -17.55
N CYS A 83 -0.29 -5.77 -17.34
CA CYS A 83 -0.23 -4.81 -16.25
C CYS A 83 -0.13 -5.49 -14.88
N TYR A 84 -0.95 -6.52 -14.65
CA TYR A 84 -1.00 -7.25 -13.40
C TYR A 84 0.36 -7.89 -13.05
N ASN A 85 1.07 -8.45 -14.03
CA ASN A 85 2.42 -8.98 -13.83
C ASN A 85 3.46 -7.94 -13.39
N PHE A 86 3.26 -6.66 -13.71
CA PHE A 86 4.15 -5.60 -13.24
C PHE A 86 3.78 -5.08 -11.85
N ILE A 87 2.49 -5.11 -11.48
CA ILE A 87 2.01 -4.47 -10.25
C ILE A 87 1.50 -5.44 -9.18
N PHE A 88 1.60 -6.76 -9.37
CA PHE A 88 1.15 -7.73 -8.35
C PHE A 88 1.88 -7.54 -7.02
N LEU A 89 3.17 -7.19 -7.06
CA LEU A 89 3.95 -6.91 -5.85
C LEU A 89 3.47 -5.64 -5.16
N ASP A 90 3.07 -4.62 -5.93
CA ASP A 90 2.46 -3.41 -5.40
C ASP A 90 1.12 -3.69 -4.70
N ILE A 91 0.27 -4.52 -5.33
CA ILE A 91 -1.00 -4.96 -4.74
C ILE A 91 -0.76 -5.69 -3.40
N PHE A 92 0.24 -6.60 -3.38
CA PHE A 92 0.64 -7.27 -2.15
C PHE A 92 1.08 -6.28 -1.06
N CYS A 93 1.98 -5.35 -1.40
CA CYS A 93 2.49 -4.36 -0.46
C CYS A 93 1.38 -3.44 0.07
N ASN A 94 0.44 -3.01 -0.78
CA ASN A 94 -0.73 -2.22 -0.37
C ASN A 94 -1.62 -2.98 0.64
N CYS A 95 -1.79 -4.30 0.45
CA CYS A 95 -2.55 -5.13 1.39
C CYS A 95 -1.87 -5.21 2.75
N VAL A 96 -0.56 -5.47 2.78
CA VAL A 96 0.21 -5.51 4.03
C VAL A 96 0.21 -4.14 4.72
N GLN A 97 0.38 -3.06 3.96
CA GLN A 97 0.33 -1.69 4.45
C GLN A 97 -1.01 -1.37 5.14
N THR A 98 -2.13 -1.79 4.55
CA THR A 98 -3.46 -1.56 5.14
C THR A 98 -3.55 -2.14 6.55
N ILE A 99 -3.07 -3.38 6.74
CA ILE A 99 -3.04 -4.04 8.04
C ILE A 99 -2.09 -3.35 9.02
N LEU A 100 -0.91 -2.91 8.55
CA LEU A 100 0.05 -2.18 9.39
C LEU A 100 -0.48 -0.83 9.86
N ILE A 101 -1.15 -0.08 8.99
CA ILE A 101 -1.78 1.20 9.35
C ILE A 101 -2.86 0.98 10.40
N ALA A 102 -3.74 -0.01 10.20
CA ALA A 102 -4.77 -0.36 11.19
C ALA A 102 -4.15 -0.75 12.54
N ALA A 103 -3.12 -1.61 12.53
CA ALA A 103 -2.41 -2.03 13.74
C ALA A 103 -1.75 -0.84 14.48
N ILE A 104 -1.14 0.09 13.74
CA ILE A 104 -0.57 1.32 14.30
C ILE A 104 -1.66 2.21 14.91
N SER A 105 -2.80 2.39 14.24
CA SER A 105 -3.93 3.17 14.75
C SER A 105 -4.48 2.58 16.03
N VAL A 106 -4.64 1.26 16.10
CA VAL A 106 -5.07 0.56 17.32
C VAL A 106 -4.03 0.69 18.43
N ASP A 107 -2.73 0.52 18.14
CA ASP A 107 -1.67 0.70 19.12
C ASP A 107 -1.65 2.13 19.70
N PHE A 108 -1.88 3.15 18.88
CA PHE A 108 -2.02 4.53 19.34
C PHE A 108 -3.24 4.72 20.24
N LEU A 109 -4.39 4.15 19.88
CA LEU A 109 -5.61 4.23 20.67
C LEU A 109 -5.43 3.59 22.05
N ILE A 110 -4.86 2.38 22.09
CA ILE A 110 -4.58 1.65 23.34
C ILE A 110 -3.57 2.42 24.19
N ALA A 111 -2.53 3.03 23.60
CA ALA A 111 -1.56 3.81 24.35
C ALA A 111 -2.18 5.05 25.02
N ILE A 112 -3.22 5.65 24.42
CA ILE A 112 -3.96 6.79 24.98
C ILE A 112 -4.95 6.34 26.06
N LEU A 113 -5.71 5.27 25.82
CA LEU A 113 -6.75 4.81 26.74
C LEU A 113 -6.20 4.00 27.93
N PHE A 114 -5.20 3.16 27.70
CA PHE A 114 -4.67 2.18 28.66
C PHE A 114 -3.13 2.13 28.68
N PRO A 115 -2.45 3.21 29.13
CA PRO A 115 -0.99 3.34 29.02
C PRO A 115 -0.20 2.29 29.82
N ILE A 116 -0.74 1.79 30.94
CA ILE A 116 -0.07 0.81 31.81
C ILE A 116 -0.11 -0.59 31.16
N GLU A 117 -1.27 -1.01 30.65
CA GLU A 117 -1.43 -2.29 29.96
C GLU A 117 -0.64 -2.34 28.64
N HIS A 118 -0.63 -1.23 27.89
CA HIS A 118 0.14 -1.13 26.65
C HIS A 118 1.63 -1.41 26.84
N ARG A 119 2.19 -1.01 28.00
CA ARG A 119 3.60 -1.21 28.34
C ARG A 119 3.95 -2.68 28.64
N ASN A 120 3.00 -3.47 29.11
CA ASN A 120 3.20 -4.87 29.48
C ASN A 120 2.97 -5.85 28.30
N LEU A 121 2.46 -5.38 27.17
CA LEU A 121 2.20 -6.24 26.02
C LEU A 121 3.49 -6.70 25.35
N SER A 122 3.60 -8.01 25.11
CA SER A 122 4.78 -8.59 24.46
C SER A 122 4.88 -8.19 22.98
N THR A 123 6.01 -7.58 22.62
CA THR A 123 6.23 -6.96 21.30
C THR A 123 6.33 -7.99 20.16
N THR A 124 7.13 -9.04 20.35
CA THR A 124 7.47 -10.00 19.28
C THR A 124 6.27 -10.82 18.77
N PRO A 125 5.46 -11.49 19.61
CA PRO A 125 4.34 -12.29 19.10
C PRO A 125 3.28 -11.42 18.42
N TYR A 126 3.06 -10.20 18.94
CA TYR A 126 2.18 -9.22 18.30
C TYR A 126 2.66 -8.84 16.89
N LEU A 127 3.94 -8.49 16.74
CA LEU A 127 4.52 -8.16 15.44
C LEU A 127 4.39 -9.33 14.46
N CYS A 128 4.73 -10.54 14.89
CA CYS A 128 4.59 -11.74 14.05
C CYS A 128 3.15 -11.96 13.61
N PHE A 129 2.17 -11.78 14.52
CA PHE A 129 0.76 -11.93 14.21
C PHE A 129 0.28 -10.91 13.16
N ILE A 130 0.60 -9.63 13.33
CA ILE A 130 0.21 -8.56 12.40
C ILE A 130 0.85 -8.78 11.01
N VAL A 131 2.13 -9.15 10.96
CA VAL A 131 2.83 -9.46 9.71
C VAL A 131 2.18 -10.66 9.02
N ALA A 132 1.92 -11.74 9.77
CA ALA A 132 1.28 -12.94 9.22
C ALA A 132 -0.10 -12.63 8.64
N LEU A 133 -0.91 -11.83 9.35
CA LEU A 133 -2.23 -11.40 8.86
C LEU A 133 -2.12 -10.60 7.56
N GLY A 134 -1.19 -9.64 7.50
CA GLY A 134 -0.91 -8.86 6.29
C GLY A 134 -0.47 -9.72 5.11
N PHE A 135 0.42 -10.70 5.36
CA PHE A 135 0.89 -11.63 4.33
C PHE A 135 -0.22 -12.55 3.83
N ILE A 136 -1.02 -13.14 4.72
CA ILE A 136 -2.16 -13.99 4.34
C ILE A 136 -3.13 -13.19 3.48
N TYR A 137 -3.48 -11.98 3.91
CA TYR A 137 -4.38 -11.10 3.17
C TYR A 137 -3.80 -10.74 1.79
N GLY A 138 -2.57 -10.22 1.74
CA GLY A 138 -1.93 -9.83 0.48
C GLY A 138 -1.77 -11.00 -0.48
N SER A 139 -1.32 -12.16 0.00
CA SER A 139 -1.19 -13.36 -0.83
C SER A 139 -2.53 -13.84 -1.36
N SER A 140 -3.60 -13.82 -0.55
CA SER A 140 -4.93 -14.22 -1.00
C SER A 140 -5.45 -13.36 -2.16
N ILE A 141 -5.27 -12.04 -2.07
CA ILE A 141 -5.66 -11.10 -3.13
C ILE A 141 -4.80 -11.29 -4.38
N VAL A 142 -3.49 -11.54 -4.23
CA VAL A 142 -2.61 -11.79 -5.37
C VAL A 142 -2.98 -13.09 -6.10
N ILE A 143 -3.24 -14.17 -5.36
CA ILE A 143 -3.62 -15.46 -5.95
C ILE A 143 -4.94 -15.32 -6.71
N LEU A 144 -5.95 -14.68 -6.11
CA LEU A 144 -7.23 -14.42 -6.77
C LEU A 144 -7.07 -13.51 -8.00
N GLY A 145 -6.19 -12.51 -7.92
CA GLY A 145 -5.92 -11.62 -9.04
C GLY A 145 -5.24 -12.31 -10.22
N PHE A 146 -4.31 -13.24 -9.99
CA PHE A 146 -3.77 -14.11 -11.04
C PHE A 146 -4.81 -15.06 -11.62
N ALA A 147 -5.71 -15.61 -10.79
CA ALA A 147 -6.75 -16.52 -11.24
C ALA A 147 -7.80 -15.84 -12.15
N ASP A 148 -8.13 -14.58 -11.85
CA ASP A 148 -9.11 -13.78 -12.60
C ASP A 148 -8.45 -12.83 -13.64
N ALA A 149 -7.13 -12.93 -13.86
CA ALA A 149 -6.42 -12.10 -14.82
C ALA A 149 -6.90 -12.39 -16.26
N ASN A 150 -7.23 -11.35 -17.01
CA ASN A 150 -7.74 -11.47 -18.36
C ASN A 150 -7.01 -10.51 -19.32
N GLN A 151 -7.31 -10.61 -20.62
CA GLN A 151 -6.64 -9.81 -21.66
C GLN A 151 -7.39 -8.52 -22.03
N ASP A 152 -8.30 -8.08 -21.15
CA ASP A 152 -9.03 -6.83 -21.37
C ASP A 152 -8.08 -5.64 -21.41
N VAL A 153 -8.40 -4.66 -22.24
CA VAL A 153 -7.67 -3.40 -22.28
C VAL A 153 -8.07 -2.54 -21.08
N VAL A 154 -7.07 -2.10 -20.33
CA VAL A 154 -7.23 -1.18 -19.20
C VAL A 154 -6.72 0.21 -19.56
N LYS A 155 -7.38 1.24 -19.05
CA LYS A 155 -7.04 2.65 -19.35
C LYS A 155 -5.78 3.11 -18.61
N LEU A 156 -5.54 2.57 -17.43
CA LEU A 156 -4.39 2.84 -16.58
C LEU A 156 -3.87 1.52 -16.01
N CYS A 157 -2.62 1.50 -15.57
CA CYS A 157 -2.04 0.35 -14.89
C CYS A 157 -1.87 0.65 -13.40
N ASN A 158 -2.96 0.53 -12.65
CA ASN A 158 -2.99 0.75 -11.21
C ASN A 158 -3.73 -0.40 -10.48
N PRO A 159 -3.56 -0.56 -9.15
CA PRO A 159 -4.15 -1.66 -8.40
C PRO A 159 -5.65 -1.93 -8.69
N PRO A 160 -6.56 -0.94 -8.69
CA PRO A 160 -7.98 -1.22 -8.89
C PRO A 160 -8.36 -1.63 -10.32
N THR A 161 -7.60 -1.20 -11.33
CA THR A 161 -7.90 -1.55 -12.73
C THR A 161 -7.19 -2.79 -13.21
N ALA A 162 -6.05 -3.13 -12.60
CA ALA A 162 -5.35 -4.39 -12.87
C ALA A 162 -6.07 -5.61 -12.28
N LEU A 163 -6.84 -5.41 -11.20
CA LEU A 163 -7.70 -6.44 -10.62
C LEU A 163 -9.01 -6.56 -11.41
N HIS A 164 -9.49 -7.79 -11.58
CA HIS A 164 -10.84 -8.00 -12.09
C HIS A 164 -11.88 -7.38 -11.11
N PRO A 165 -12.99 -6.79 -11.59
CA PRO A 165 -13.93 -6.05 -10.74
C PRO A 165 -14.43 -6.78 -9.48
N LYS A 166 -14.56 -8.11 -9.57
CA LYS A 166 -14.93 -8.98 -8.44
C LYS A 166 -13.87 -8.95 -7.33
N VAL A 167 -12.60 -9.15 -7.70
CA VAL A 167 -11.46 -9.14 -6.75
C VAL A 167 -11.19 -7.72 -6.24
N ALA A 168 -11.30 -6.71 -7.11
CA ALA A 168 -11.18 -5.31 -6.71
C ALA A 168 -12.22 -4.91 -5.64
N THR A 169 -13.47 -5.37 -5.79
CA THR A 169 -14.53 -5.14 -4.79
C THR A 169 -14.21 -5.80 -3.46
N LEU A 170 -13.69 -7.03 -3.49
CA LEU A 170 -13.25 -7.73 -2.28
C LEU A 170 -12.12 -6.98 -1.58
N TRP A 171 -11.10 -6.56 -2.33
CA TRP A 171 -9.98 -5.76 -1.83
C TRP A 171 -10.44 -4.48 -1.13
N TYR A 172 -11.35 -3.71 -1.77
CA TYR A 172 -11.91 -2.50 -1.16
C TYR A 172 -12.73 -2.78 0.09
N ARG A 173 -13.53 -3.85 0.11
CA ARG A 173 -14.35 -4.21 1.29
C ARG A 173 -13.48 -4.54 2.49
N VAL A 174 -12.43 -5.34 2.30
CA VAL A 174 -11.52 -5.70 3.40
C VAL A 174 -10.76 -4.47 3.90
N ALA A 175 -10.27 -3.61 2.99
CA ALA A 175 -9.63 -2.37 3.38
C ALA A 175 -10.57 -1.44 4.19
N PHE A 176 -11.84 -1.35 3.80
CA PHE A 176 -12.84 -0.58 4.52
C PHE A 176 -13.20 -1.17 5.88
N LEU A 177 -13.30 -2.50 6.00
CA LEU A 177 -13.54 -3.18 7.27
C LEU A 177 -12.38 -2.95 8.25
N ALA A 178 -11.13 -3.07 7.78
CA ALA A 178 -9.95 -2.75 8.58
C ALA A 178 -9.96 -1.30 9.09
N ALA A 179 -10.53 -0.36 8.32
CA ALA A 179 -10.71 1.02 8.76
C ALA A 179 -11.88 1.20 9.75
N LEU A 180 -12.95 0.42 9.63
CA LEU A 180 -14.13 0.49 10.51
C LEU A 180 -13.92 -0.17 11.87
N GLU A 181 -13.12 -1.24 11.95
CA GLU A 181 -12.79 -1.88 13.23
C GLU A 181 -12.13 -0.88 14.19
N VAL A 182 -11.32 0.05 13.65
CA VAL A 182 -10.74 1.18 14.41
C VAL A 182 -11.81 2.16 14.91
N ALA A 183 -12.94 2.30 14.20
CA ALA A 183 -14.01 3.24 14.55
C ALA A 183 -15.06 2.66 15.51
N ASN A 184 -15.26 1.34 15.50
CA ASN A 184 -16.30 0.66 16.27
C ASN A 184 -15.88 0.35 17.72
N ASP A 185 -14.59 0.47 18.07
CA ASP A 185 -14.07 0.42 19.45
C ASP A 185 -14.37 1.71 20.25
N ARG A 186 -15.56 2.28 20.04
CA ARG A 186 -16.08 3.51 20.67
C ARG A 186 -17.42 3.32 21.38
N ARG A 187 -17.85 2.07 21.60
CA ARG A 187 -19.08 1.77 22.32
C ARG A 187 -18.86 0.80 23.45
#